data_AF-A0A9D9TD29-F1
#
_entry.id   AF-A0A9D9TD29-F1
#
_cell.length_a   1.000
_cell.length_b   1.000
_cell.length_c   1.000
_cell.angle_alpha   90.00
_cell.angle_beta   90.00
_cell.angle_gamma   90.00
#
_symmetry.space_group_name_H-M   'P 1'
#
loop_
_entity.id
_entity.type
_entity.pdbx_description
1 polymer ?
#
loop_
_entity_poly.entity_id
_entity_poly.type
_entity_poly.pdbx_seq_one_letter_code
_entity_poly.pdbx_strand_id
1 'polypeptide(L)'
;IYNNGTIINKGRLVVRRTFKANEGWHFVSFPYDVTADRVLIAGTGFETTWGDLADYPNADFYVQEYDGVRRDLTGAATVTNSPNWKNVVPKTFVKNRGYIIAVGEDITLDFVSVIGESDLFAKQAQIDLQKSNNNPALVHRSWNLGGNPFSSPFNLRYATQTHAPYYYFNGNTYVAVMAHDDFVVPSYATFFVQAHGNEQSLVFEENGRNVRALSVPERFEQLSLTIQDNSNNEFSDVTRIRLQEGRTTEFELGKDAVKMISSNALVPQIYTQSRNAANSSYSYAVNSLPITTTLVDLVVTTGKAGSYTISLENIDDAPIYSSIILVIGTKEYDLLEGTYTFSTTKAQTMNWKLKLVQGVPTQIVQNETTALSIDKVANQIVVSGVEGAATVQVYTVDGKCVQTIENVQNKQALFIDHVGVSLLTVTTDTQQAKVKVLIE
;
A
#
# COMPACT_ATOMS: atom_id res chain seq x y z
N ILE A 1 24.05 19.81 -3.37
CA ILE A 1 24.16 21.29 -3.40
C ILE A 1 23.34 21.78 -2.22
N TYR A 2 23.97 22.22 -1.14
CA TYR A 2 23.28 22.89 -0.03
C TYR A 2 23.20 24.37 -0.39
N ASN A 3 22.00 24.93 -0.44
CA ASN A 3 21.79 26.35 -0.70
C ASN A 3 22.18 27.15 0.56
N ASN A 4 23.29 27.88 0.49
CA ASN A 4 23.77 28.78 1.55
C ASN A 4 23.31 30.24 1.36
N GLY A 5 22.32 30.47 0.49
CA GLY A 5 21.76 31.80 0.25
C GLY A 5 20.93 32.30 1.43
N THR A 6 21.00 33.60 1.71
CA THR A 6 20.08 34.28 2.62
C THR A 6 18.68 34.29 2.00
N ILE A 7 17.70 33.62 2.62
CA ILE A 7 16.31 33.69 2.19
C ILE A 7 15.79 35.09 2.48
N ILE A 8 15.61 35.90 1.43
CA ILE A 8 14.93 37.19 1.54
C ILE A 8 13.44 36.89 1.66
N ASN A 9 12.88 37.08 2.87
CA ASN A 9 11.49 36.76 3.19
C ASN A 9 10.48 37.78 2.61
N LYS A 10 10.56 38.04 1.30
CA LYS A 10 9.73 39.02 0.57
C LYS A 10 9.07 38.44 -0.68
N GLY A 11 9.31 37.17 -0.99
CA GLY A 11 8.69 36.48 -2.12
C GLY A 11 7.26 36.05 -1.82
N ARG A 12 6.47 35.88 -2.88
CA ARG A 12 5.23 35.10 -2.87
C ARG A 12 5.42 33.86 -3.71
N LEU A 13 4.72 32.80 -3.34
CA LEU A 13 4.63 31.59 -4.14
C LEU A 13 3.33 31.64 -4.93
N VAL A 14 3.41 31.23 -6.18
CA VAL A 14 2.25 31.10 -7.06
C VAL A 14 2.24 29.67 -7.56
N VAL A 15 1.24 28.90 -7.14
CA VAL A 15 0.99 27.55 -7.67
C VAL A 15 -0.07 27.68 -8.74
N ARG A 16 0.33 27.46 -9.99
CA ARG A 16 -0.59 27.48 -11.13
C ARG A 16 -1.10 26.08 -11.42
N ARG A 17 -2.42 25.91 -11.49
CA ARG A 17 -3.04 24.63 -11.86
C ARG A 17 -4.17 24.84 -12.85
N THR A 18 -4.24 23.94 -13.83
CA THR A 18 -5.37 23.85 -14.77
C THR A 18 -6.33 22.79 -14.27
N PHE A 19 -7.61 23.12 -14.26
CA PHE A 19 -8.70 22.21 -13.94
C PHE A 19 -9.58 22.05 -15.18
N LYS A 20 -9.97 20.81 -15.45
CA LYS A 20 -10.85 20.48 -16.56
C LYS A 20 -12.24 20.14 -16.05
N ALA A 21 -13.25 20.76 -16.65
CA ALA A 21 -14.63 20.59 -16.21
C ALA A 21 -15.11 19.14 -16.39
N ASN A 22 -14.65 18.48 -17.46
CA ASN A 22 -15.00 17.08 -17.76
C ASN A 22 -14.31 16.04 -16.85
N GLU A 23 -13.31 16.45 -16.05
CA GLU A 23 -12.63 15.59 -15.09
C GLU A 23 -13.31 15.60 -13.70
N GLY A 24 -14.30 16.49 -13.51
CA GLY A 24 -15.08 16.56 -12.27
C GLY A 24 -14.29 17.12 -11.09
N TRP A 25 -14.24 16.37 -9.99
CA TRP A 25 -13.59 16.79 -8.75
C TRP A 25 -12.11 16.43 -8.71
N HIS A 26 -11.28 17.41 -8.40
CA HIS A 26 -9.83 17.31 -8.30
C HIS A 26 -9.37 17.37 -6.86
N PHE A 27 -8.49 16.47 -6.46
CA PHE A 27 -7.85 16.52 -5.15
C PHE A 27 -6.72 17.57 -5.11
N VAL A 28 -6.76 18.46 -4.12
CA VAL A 28 -5.78 19.53 -3.95
C VAL A 28 -5.42 19.77 -2.48
N SER A 29 -4.17 20.13 -2.23
CA SER A 29 -3.73 20.69 -0.95
C SER A 29 -2.68 21.77 -1.16
N PHE A 30 -2.48 22.61 -0.15
CA PHE A 30 -1.44 23.63 -0.14
C PHE A 30 -0.65 23.59 1.16
N PRO A 31 0.68 23.76 1.14
CA PRO A 31 1.50 23.80 2.34
C PRO A 31 1.45 25.18 3.05
N TYR A 32 0.49 26.02 2.67
CA TYR A 32 0.25 27.37 3.18
C TYR A 32 -1.23 27.71 3.03
N ASP A 33 -1.71 28.71 3.77
CA ASP A 33 -3.10 29.12 3.71
C ASP A 33 -3.38 29.88 2.40
N VAL A 34 -4.52 29.60 1.75
CA VAL A 34 -4.99 30.32 0.56
C VAL A 34 -6.42 30.79 0.78
N THR A 35 -6.59 32.07 1.03
CA THR A 35 -7.89 32.75 1.14
C THR A 35 -8.47 33.02 -0.25
N ALA A 36 -9.79 33.21 -0.35
CA ALA A 36 -10.47 33.45 -1.63
C ALA A 36 -9.87 34.58 -2.49
N ASP A 37 -9.47 35.70 -1.88
CA ASP A 37 -8.79 36.84 -2.54
C ASP A 37 -7.40 36.50 -3.10
N ARG A 38 -6.87 35.30 -2.80
CA ARG A 38 -5.58 34.80 -3.28
C ARG A 38 -5.70 33.65 -4.26
N VAL A 39 -6.91 33.36 -4.72
CA VAL A 39 -7.17 32.48 -5.87
C VAL A 39 -7.47 33.38 -7.06
N LEU A 40 -6.56 33.41 -8.03
CA LEU A 40 -6.62 34.36 -9.14
C LEU A 40 -6.77 33.63 -10.47
N ILE A 41 -7.39 34.29 -11.45
CA ILE A 41 -7.33 33.83 -12.84
C ILE A 41 -5.88 33.90 -13.31
N ALA A 42 -5.35 32.77 -13.75
CA ALA A 42 -3.93 32.60 -13.99
C ALA A 42 -3.32 33.68 -14.89
N GLY A 43 -2.31 34.37 -14.37
CA GLY A 43 -1.55 35.38 -15.12
C GLY A 43 -2.26 36.72 -15.35
N THR A 44 -3.47 36.91 -14.81
CA THR A 44 -4.23 38.16 -14.97
C THR A 44 -4.24 39.02 -13.71
N GLY A 45 -4.10 38.40 -12.54
CA GLY A 45 -4.24 39.06 -11.25
C GLY A 45 -5.69 39.34 -10.82
N PHE A 46 -6.69 38.96 -11.62
CA PHE A 46 -8.10 39.10 -11.26
C PHE A 46 -8.51 38.02 -10.27
N GLU A 47 -9.27 38.42 -9.25
CA GLU A 47 -9.89 37.51 -8.30
C GLU A 47 -10.89 36.59 -9.00
N THR A 48 -11.07 35.41 -8.41
CA THR A 48 -12.01 34.39 -8.87
C THR A 48 -13.22 34.35 -7.96
N THR A 49 -14.34 33.84 -8.49
CA THR A 49 -15.55 33.58 -7.72
C THR A 49 -15.48 32.15 -7.19
N TRP A 50 -15.19 32.01 -5.90
CA TRP A 50 -15.33 30.74 -5.17
C TRP A 50 -16.79 30.56 -4.77
N GLY A 51 -17.50 29.60 -5.37
CA GLY A 51 -18.89 29.26 -5.06
C GLY A 51 -19.06 28.08 -4.11
N ASP A 52 -20.23 28.02 -3.47
CA ASP A 52 -20.74 26.82 -2.82
C ASP A 52 -21.48 25.96 -3.85
N LEU A 53 -21.74 24.68 -3.55
CA LEU A 53 -22.48 23.80 -4.47
C LEU A 53 -23.84 24.36 -4.91
N ALA A 54 -24.51 25.12 -4.04
CA ALA A 54 -25.79 25.75 -4.35
C ALA A 54 -25.67 26.89 -5.39
N ASP A 55 -24.46 27.42 -5.60
CA ASP A 55 -24.18 28.50 -6.55
C ASP A 55 -23.92 27.96 -7.97
N TYR A 56 -23.91 26.63 -8.19
CA TYR A 56 -23.63 26.03 -9.49
C TYR A 56 -24.64 26.43 -10.58
N PRO A 57 -24.19 26.82 -11.81
CA PRO A 57 -22.81 26.91 -12.32
C PRO A 57 -22.24 28.35 -12.30
N ASN A 58 -22.73 29.24 -11.44
CA ASN A 58 -22.50 30.69 -11.50
C ASN A 58 -21.21 31.18 -10.82
N ALA A 59 -20.24 30.30 -10.57
CA ALA A 59 -18.96 30.62 -9.96
C ALA A 59 -17.81 29.98 -10.76
N ASP A 60 -16.62 30.56 -10.67
CA ASP A 60 -15.45 30.08 -11.42
C ASP A 60 -15.01 28.69 -10.93
N PHE A 61 -15.14 28.42 -9.62
CA PHE A 61 -14.83 27.13 -9.03
C PHE A 61 -15.59 26.88 -7.72
N TYR A 62 -15.66 25.61 -7.33
CA TYR A 62 -16.33 25.10 -6.15
C TYR A 62 -15.37 24.24 -5.35
N VAL A 63 -15.41 24.34 -4.02
CA VAL A 63 -14.51 23.56 -3.15
C VAL A 63 -15.30 22.92 -2.03
N GLN A 64 -14.96 21.67 -1.74
CA GLN A 64 -15.44 20.97 -0.56
C GLN A 64 -14.29 20.44 0.29
N GLU A 65 -14.53 20.41 1.60
CA GLU A 65 -13.68 19.69 2.55
C GLU A 65 -14.37 18.40 3.00
N TYR A 66 -13.54 17.43 3.38
CA TYR A 66 -14.02 16.12 3.82
C TYR A 66 -14.51 16.16 5.27
N ASP A 67 -15.68 15.57 5.52
CA ASP A 67 -16.31 15.49 6.83
C ASP A 67 -16.22 14.05 7.39
N GLY A 68 -15.10 13.77 8.05
CA GLY A 68 -14.86 12.49 8.71
C GLY A 68 -15.81 12.21 9.88
N VAL A 69 -16.27 13.25 10.58
CA VAL A 69 -17.24 13.12 11.68
C VAL A 69 -18.57 12.64 11.13
N ARG A 70 -19.02 13.21 10.01
CA ARG A 70 -20.26 12.79 9.37
C ARG A 70 -20.18 11.34 8.89
N ARG A 71 -19.05 10.91 8.34
CA ARG A 71 -18.87 9.50 7.97
C ARG A 71 -18.95 8.58 9.19
N ASP A 72 -18.29 8.93 10.29
CA ASP A 72 -18.37 8.18 11.55
C ASP A 72 -19.82 8.11 12.07
N LEU A 73 -20.56 9.22 12.07
CA LEU A 73 -21.94 9.24 12.53
C LEU A 73 -22.91 8.43 11.65
N THR A 74 -22.75 8.50 10.32
CA THR A 74 -23.75 7.95 9.38
C THR A 74 -23.41 6.56 8.85
N GLY A 75 -22.13 6.18 8.85
CA GLY A 75 -21.66 4.97 8.16
C GLY A 75 -21.79 5.04 6.63
N ALA A 76 -22.11 6.20 6.05
CA ALA A 76 -22.27 6.33 4.61
C ALA A 76 -20.89 6.38 3.93
N ALA A 77 -20.66 5.52 2.94
CA ALA A 77 -19.45 5.49 2.11
C ALA A 77 -19.80 5.32 0.63
N THR A 78 -20.63 6.23 0.11
CA THR A 78 -21.01 6.24 -1.32
C THR A 78 -19.96 6.97 -2.15
N VAL A 79 -19.70 6.46 -3.35
CA VAL A 79 -18.77 7.06 -4.33
C VAL A 79 -19.38 8.28 -5.04
N THR A 80 -20.67 8.24 -5.36
CA THR A 80 -21.38 9.34 -6.02
C THR A 80 -22.16 10.14 -4.98
N ASN A 81 -22.09 11.48 -5.09
CA ASN A 81 -22.80 12.43 -4.22
C ASN A 81 -22.64 12.08 -2.72
N SER A 82 -21.40 11.77 -2.34
CA SER A 82 -21.10 11.35 -0.97
C SER A 82 -21.52 12.45 0.01
N PRO A 83 -22.28 12.12 1.07
CA PRO A 83 -22.72 13.11 2.05
C PRO A 83 -21.56 13.58 2.95
N ASN A 84 -20.37 13.00 2.81
CA ASN A 84 -19.20 13.26 3.65
C ASN A 84 -18.34 14.42 3.12
N TRP A 85 -18.91 15.28 2.28
CA TRP A 85 -18.28 16.50 1.79
C TRP A 85 -19.14 17.69 2.15
N LYS A 86 -18.51 18.79 2.55
CA LYS A 86 -19.18 20.03 2.91
C LYS A 86 -18.47 21.24 2.34
N ASN A 87 -19.20 22.34 2.20
CA ASN A 87 -18.64 23.60 1.75
C ASN A 87 -17.59 24.10 2.75
N VAL A 88 -16.54 24.73 2.23
CA VAL A 88 -15.45 25.28 3.04
C VAL A 88 -15.86 26.65 3.58
N VAL A 89 -15.99 26.75 4.92
CA VAL A 89 -16.41 27.99 5.59
C VAL A 89 -15.47 28.31 6.78
N PRO A 90 -14.79 29.47 6.78
CA PRO A 90 -14.71 30.47 5.71
C PRO A 90 -13.96 29.92 4.48
N LYS A 91 -14.14 30.54 3.31
CA LYS A 91 -13.53 30.17 2.01
C LYS A 91 -12.01 30.35 2.02
N THR A 92 -11.34 29.40 2.67
CA THR A 92 -9.89 29.35 2.86
C THR A 92 -9.43 27.91 2.75
N PHE A 93 -8.45 27.66 1.88
CA PHE A 93 -7.65 26.43 1.95
C PHE A 93 -6.71 26.57 3.14
N VAL A 94 -6.96 25.83 4.21
CA VAL A 94 -6.09 25.78 5.38
C VAL A 94 -4.88 24.91 5.05
N LYS A 95 -3.69 25.39 5.44
CA LYS A 95 -2.43 24.73 5.15
C LYS A 95 -2.44 23.26 5.58
N ASN A 96 -1.80 22.44 4.76
CA ASN A 96 -1.60 21.00 4.95
C ASN A 96 -2.89 20.16 5.00
N ARG A 97 -4.06 20.75 4.79
CA ARG A 97 -5.32 20.01 4.64
C ARG A 97 -5.58 19.68 3.18
N GLY A 98 -6.27 18.58 2.93
CA GLY A 98 -6.73 18.24 1.59
C GLY A 98 -8.17 18.65 1.34
N TYR A 99 -8.46 18.97 0.09
CA TYR A 99 -9.73 19.45 -0.42
C TYR A 99 -10.04 18.81 -1.76
N ILE A 100 -11.29 18.92 -2.20
CA ILE A 100 -11.67 18.69 -3.59
C ILE A 100 -12.14 19.98 -4.23
N ILE A 101 -11.75 20.21 -5.49
CA ILE A 101 -12.14 21.37 -6.29
C ILE A 101 -12.79 20.91 -7.61
N ALA A 102 -13.88 21.56 -8.01
CA ALA A 102 -14.52 21.36 -9.30
C ALA A 102 -14.77 22.71 -9.99
N VAL A 103 -14.89 22.68 -11.31
CA VAL A 103 -15.03 23.87 -12.15
C VAL A 103 -16.15 23.64 -13.16
N GLY A 104 -16.90 24.71 -13.46
CA GLY A 104 -17.97 24.65 -14.47
C GLY A 104 -17.45 24.64 -15.91
N GLU A 105 -16.29 25.27 -16.12
CA GLU A 105 -15.59 25.34 -17.40
C GLU A 105 -14.08 25.15 -17.18
N ASP A 106 -13.36 24.77 -18.23
CA ASP A 106 -11.91 24.64 -18.18
C ASP A 106 -11.25 25.96 -17.77
N ILE A 107 -10.50 25.93 -16.68
CA ILE A 107 -9.94 27.14 -16.08
C ILE A 107 -8.53 26.87 -15.54
N THR A 108 -7.69 27.90 -15.56
CA THR A 108 -6.37 27.85 -14.92
C THR A 108 -6.33 28.88 -13.81
N LEU A 109 -6.01 28.43 -12.60
CA LEU A 109 -6.02 29.20 -11.37
C LEU A 109 -4.61 29.33 -10.80
N ASP A 110 -4.31 30.51 -10.25
CA ASP A 110 -3.12 30.81 -9.48
C ASP A 110 -3.47 30.83 -7.98
N PHE A 111 -2.88 29.95 -7.20
CA PHE A 111 -3.02 29.89 -5.73
C PHE A 111 -1.83 30.57 -5.07
N VAL A 112 -2.06 31.76 -4.53
CA VAL A 112 -0.98 32.67 -4.13
C VAL A 112 -0.77 32.65 -2.62
N SER A 113 0.48 32.49 -2.18
CA SER A 113 0.82 32.56 -0.76
C SER A 113 0.85 34.02 -0.25
N VAL A 114 0.87 34.18 1.07
CA VAL A 114 1.28 35.44 1.68
C VAL A 114 2.76 35.74 1.38
N ILE A 115 3.16 37.01 1.57
CA ILE A 115 4.56 37.41 1.45
C ILE A 115 5.35 36.76 2.58
N GLY A 116 6.47 36.14 2.22
CA GLY A 116 7.39 35.57 3.19
C GLY A 116 6.90 34.27 3.84
N GLU A 117 6.06 33.53 3.10
CA GLU A 117 5.68 32.19 3.48
C GLU A 117 6.90 31.26 3.45
N SER A 118 7.16 30.57 4.57
CA SER A 118 8.36 29.76 4.78
C SER A 118 8.09 28.36 5.29
N ASP A 119 6.87 28.07 5.78
CA ASP A 119 6.56 26.80 6.44
C ASP A 119 6.69 25.62 5.48
N LEU A 120 6.38 25.82 4.19
CA LEU A 120 6.56 24.82 3.13
C LEU A 120 8.01 24.34 2.93
N PHE A 121 8.99 25.10 3.42
CA PHE A 121 10.40 24.78 3.34
C PHE A 121 10.93 24.15 4.63
N ALA A 122 10.10 24.07 5.68
CA ALA A 122 10.46 23.47 6.95
C ALA A 122 10.96 22.02 6.77
N LYS A 123 11.87 21.61 7.63
CA LYS A 123 12.46 20.27 7.60
C LYS A 123 11.44 19.18 7.94
N GLN A 124 10.56 19.51 8.87
CA GLN A 124 9.50 18.64 9.35
C GLN A 124 8.18 19.41 9.32
N ALA A 125 7.07 18.67 9.30
CA ALA A 125 5.74 19.24 9.40
C ALA A 125 4.83 18.33 10.23
N GLN A 126 3.72 18.88 10.69
CA GLN A 126 2.69 18.14 11.42
C GLN A 126 1.31 18.56 10.93
N ILE A 127 0.39 17.59 10.89
CA ILE A 127 -1.04 17.80 10.70
C ILE A 127 -1.77 17.15 11.88
N ASP A 128 -2.65 17.89 12.53
CA ASP A 128 -3.52 17.32 13.56
C ASP A 128 -4.62 16.49 12.92
N LEU A 129 -4.90 15.32 13.49
CA LEU A 129 -5.91 14.41 13.00
C LEU A 129 -7.13 14.40 13.89
N GLN A 130 -8.30 14.36 13.27
CA GLN A 130 -9.55 14.18 13.98
C GLN A 130 -9.82 12.69 14.22
N LYS A 131 -10.04 12.32 15.49
CA LYS A 131 -10.51 10.98 15.87
C LYS A 131 -12.00 11.02 16.23
N SER A 132 -12.75 10.07 15.70
CA SER A 132 -14.18 9.92 15.97
C SER A 132 -14.49 8.44 16.11
N ASN A 133 -15.31 8.08 17.10
CA ASN A 133 -15.46 6.69 17.56
C ASN A 133 -16.93 6.31 17.80
N ASN A 134 -17.87 6.95 17.09
CA ASN A 134 -19.30 6.72 17.31
C ASN A 134 -19.83 5.54 16.49
N ASN A 135 -19.27 5.27 15.31
CA ASN A 135 -19.77 4.18 14.46
C ASN A 135 -19.45 2.81 15.06
N PRO A 136 -20.35 1.82 15.11
CA PRO A 136 -19.97 0.46 15.52
C PRO A 136 -18.94 -0.20 14.58
N ALA A 137 -18.96 0.10 13.28
CA ALA A 137 -18.04 -0.47 12.32
C ALA A 137 -16.78 0.39 12.13
N LEU A 138 -15.60 -0.20 12.37
CA LEU A 138 -14.30 0.47 12.36
C LEU A 138 -13.97 1.16 11.02
N VAL A 139 -14.48 0.62 9.90
CA VAL A 139 -14.26 1.15 8.55
C VAL A 139 -14.84 2.55 8.33
N HIS A 140 -15.69 3.05 9.21
CA HIS A 140 -16.28 4.39 9.12
C HIS A 140 -15.65 5.40 10.08
N ARG A 141 -14.82 4.96 11.02
CA ARG A 141 -14.27 5.81 12.08
C ARG A 141 -13.09 6.66 11.60
N SER A 142 -12.92 7.84 12.21
CA SER A 142 -11.68 8.64 12.20
C SER A 142 -11.03 8.95 10.83
N TRP A 143 -11.81 9.09 9.76
CA TRP A 143 -11.24 9.42 8.45
C TRP A 143 -10.84 10.89 8.34
N ASN A 144 -9.65 11.14 7.82
CA ASN A 144 -9.10 12.48 7.58
C ASN A 144 -8.57 12.57 6.14
N LEU A 145 -8.65 13.76 5.55
CA LEU A 145 -8.02 14.07 4.26
C LEU A 145 -6.85 15.03 4.51
N GLY A 146 -5.64 14.48 4.52
CA GLY A 146 -4.40 15.23 4.71
C GLY A 146 -3.81 15.69 3.37
N GLY A 147 -3.03 16.76 3.42
CA GLY A 147 -2.23 17.25 2.29
C GLY A 147 -0.75 16.99 2.50
N ASN A 148 0.02 16.88 1.41
CA ASN A 148 1.47 16.95 1.48
C ASN A 148 1.89 18.35 2.00
N PRO A 149 2.56 18.46 3.15
CA PRO A 149 2.89 19.74 3.78
C PRO A 149 4.13 20.43 3.19
N PHE A 150 4.73 19.83 2.16
CA PHE A 150 5.90 20.39 1.50
C PHE A 150 5.59 20.75 0.05
N SER A 151 6.36 21.69 -0.51
CA SER A 151 6.36 21.96 -1.95
C SER A 151 7.11 20.92 -2.78
N SER A 152 7.70 19.92 -2.13
CA SER A 152 8.40 18.79 -2.75
C SER A 152 7.60 17.50 -2.63
N PRO A 153 7.78 16.53 -3.53
CA PRO A 153 7.24 15.19 -3.34
C PRO A 153 7.72 14.58 -2.02
N PHE A 154 6.88 13.76 -1.40
CA PHE A 154 7.13 13.19 -0.09
C PHE A 154 6.89 11.68 -0.09
N ASN A 155 7.82 10.92 0.47
CA ASN A 155 7.67 9.47 0.66
C ASN A 155 6.91 9.18 1.96
N LEU A 156 5.71 8.61 1.83
CA LEU A 156 4.81 8.31 2.95
C LEU A 156 5.38 7.31 3.97
N ARG A 157 6.44 6.57 3.64
CA ARG A 157 7.23 5.76 4.59
C ARG A 157 7.74 6.58 5.79
N TYR A 158 7.94 7.88 5.62
CA TYR A 158 8.49 8.78 6.63
C TYR A 158 7.44 9.68 7.28
N ALA A 159 6.15 9.41 7.08
CA ALA A 159 5.08 9.97 7.90
C ALA A 159 4.84 9.10 9.15
N THR A 160 3.97 9.51 10.10
CA THR A 160 3.59 8.68 11.27
C THR A 160 3.00 7.33 10.85
N GLN A 161 3.80 6.26 10.88
CA GLN A 161 3.40 4.94 10.39
C GLN A 161 2.26 4.30 11.19
N THR A 162 2.04 4.71 12.44
CA THR A 162 0.92 4.23 13.27
C THR A 162 -0.45 4.49 12.64
N HIS A 163 -0.58 5.40 11.68
CA HIS A 163 -1.85 5.70 11.03
C HIS A 163 -2.04 5.05 9.66
N ALA A 164 -1.01 4.39 9.10
CA ALA A 164 -1.15 3.67 7.84
C ALA A 164 -2.23 2.56 7.96
N PRO A 165 -3.00 2.23 6.90
CA PRO A 165 -2.81 2.66 5.52
C PRO A 165 -3.17 4.11 5.22
N TYR A 166 -2.42 4.69 4.28
CA TYR A 166 -2.77 5.92 3.59
C TYR A 166 -3.43 5.58 2.24
N TYR A 167 -4.36 6.40 1.77
CA TYR A 167 -5.03 6.19 0.49
C TYR A 167 -4.80 7.38 -0.42
N TYR A 168 -4.04 7.16 -1.48
CA TYR A 168 -3.73 8.18 -2.47
C TYR A 168 -4.56 7.94 -3.73
N PHE A 169 -5.29 8.96 -4.20
CA PHE A 169 -5.96 8.90 -5.49
C PHE A 169 -5.00 9.30 -6.59
N ASN A 170 -4.72 8.39 -7.53
CA ASN A 170 -3.71 8.61 -8.58
C ASN A 170 -4.27 9.31 -9.84
N GLY A 171 -5.52 9.79 -9.78
CA GLY A 171 -6.26 10.33 -10.94
C GLY A 171 -7.27 9.34 -11.51
N ASN A 172 -7.04 8.04 -11.34
CA ASN A 172 -7.91 6.98 -11.84
C ASN A 172 -8.51 6.13 -10.72
N THR A 173 -7.71 5.66 -9.76
CA THR A 173 -8.14 4.79 -8.66
C THR A 173 -7.41 5.15 -7.36
N TYR A 174 -7.87 4.58 -6.24
CA TYR A 174 -7.19 4.72 -4.97
C TYR A 174 -6.12 3.64 -4.80
N VAL A 175 -4.90 4.08 -4.49
CA VAL A 175 -3.79 3.23 -4.08
C VAL A 175 -3.74 3.22 -2.55
N ALA A 176 -3.84 2.03 -1.96
CA ALA A 176 -3.59 1.83 -0.53
C ALA A 176 -2.08 1.67 -0.30
N VAL A 177 -1.52 2.58 0.48
CA VAL A 177 -0.11 2.65 0.86
C VAL A 177 0.00 2.19 2.30
N MET A 178 0.59 1.03 2.51
CA MET A 178 0.73 0.43 3.82
C MET A 178 1.91 1.02 4.60
N ALA A 179 1.98 0.70 5.89
CA ALA A 179 3.15 1.08 6.68
C ALA A 179 4.42 0.55 6.02
N HIS A 180 5.46 1.37 5.98
CA HIS A 180 6.78 1.09 5.42
C HIS A 180 6.84 0.90 3.89
N ASP A 181 5.73 1.01 3.16
CA ASP A 181 5.75 1.06 1.70
C ASP A 181 6.51 2.32 1.23
N ASP A 182 7.46 2.16 0.30
CA ASP A 182 8.08 3.29 -0.39
C ASP A 182 7.12 3.84 -1.43
N PHE A 183 6.37 4.88 -1.06
CA PHE A 183 5.40 5.52 -1.94
C PHE A 183 5.52 7.04 -1.89
N VAL A 184 5.87 7.62 -3.04
CA VAL A 184 6.07 9.05 -3.18
C VAL A 184 4.79 9.72 -3.64
N VAL A 185 4.19 10.54 -2.78
CA VAL A 185 3.11 11.44 -3.18
C VAL A 185 3.70 12.73 -3.79
N PRO A 186 3.13 13.24 -4.91
CA PRO A 186 3.56 14.50 -5.50
C PRO A 186 3.39 15.70 -4.55
N SER A 187 4.01 16.83 -4.89
CA SER A 187 3.72 18.11 -4.23
C SER A 187 2.24 18.47 -4.37
N TYR A 188 1.66 19.10 -3.34
CA TYR A 188 0.26 19.56 -3.33
C TYR A 188 -0.78 18.44 -3.55
N ALA A 189 -0.38 17.19 -3.30
CA ALA A 189 -1.25 16.03 -3.33
C ALA A 189 -1.92 15.80 -1.99
N THR A 190 -3.10 15.19 -2.02
CA THR A 190 -3.82 14.76 -0.82
C THR A 190 -3.82 13.26 -0.68
N PHE A 191 -4.05 12.77 0.53
CA PHE A 191 -4.30 11.37 0.79
C PHE A 191 -5.24 11.22 1.99
N PHE A 192 -6.07 10.18 1.97
CA PHE A 192 -6.89 9.82 3.12
C PHE A 192 -6.11 8.99 4.12
N VAL A 193 -6.47 9.10 5.39
CA VAL A 193 -5.93 8.29 6.47
C VAL A 193 -6.98 8.10 7.57
N GLN A 194 -7.00 6.93 8.20
CA GLN A 194 -7.79 6.73 9.42
C GLN A 194 -6.91 6.98 10.66
N ALA A 195 -7.28 7.96 11.47
CA ALA A 195 -6.57 8.27 12.70
C ALA A 195 -6.86 7.21 13.77
N HIS A 196 -5.80 6.55 14.26
CA HIS A 196 -5.89 5.45 15.22
C HIS A 196 -4.64 5.36 16.09
N GLY A 197 -4.61 4.47 17.08
CA GLY A 197 -3.53 4.46 18.07
C GLY A 197 -3.60 5.66 19.03
N ASN A 198 -2.48 6.00 19.67
CA ASN A 198 -2.41 7.04 20.71
C ASN A 198 -2.13 8.44 20.12
N GLU A 199 -1.43 8.48 18.98
CA GLU A 199 -0.94 9.66 18.29
C GLU A 199 -2.11 10.49 17.74
N GLN A 200 -2.12 11.80 18.00
CA GLN A 200 -3.20 12.70 17.58
C GLN A 200 -2.85 13.47 16.31
N SER A 201 -1.71 13.18 15.71
CA SER A 201 -1.17 13.92 14.60
C SER A 201 -0.37 13.05 13.64
N LEU A 202 -0.33 13.48 12.39
CA LEU A 202 0.55 12.96 11.36
C LEU A 202 1.79 13.86 11.31
N VAL A 203 2.93 13.31 11.72
CA VAL A 203 4.23 13.96 11.66
C VAL A 203 4.93 13.51 10.38
N PHE A 204 5.60 14.44 9.72
CA PHE A 204 6.32 14.23 8.46
C PHE A 204 7.79 14.53 8.67
N GLU A 205 8.63 13.51 8.54
CA GLU A 205 10.06 13.60 8.82
C GLU A 205 10.88 14.13 7.64
N GLU A 206 12.01 14.79 7.92
CA GLU A 206 12.90 15.39 6.90
C GLU A 206 13.34 14.37 5.83
N ASN A 207 13.58 13.12 6.24
CA ASN A 207 14.02 12.03 5.37
C ASN A 207 13.00 11.65 4.30
N GLY A 208 11.71 11.96 4.50
CA GLY A 208 10.67 11.68 3.52
C GLY A 208 10.67 12.65 2.34
N ARG A 209 11.32 13.81 2.47
CA ARG A 209 11.37 14.79 1.40
C ARG A 209 12.27 14.28 0.28
N ASN A 210 11.71 14.05 -0.90
CA ASN A 210 12.49 13.62 -2.06
C ASN A 210 13.31 14.78 -2.64
N VAL A 211 14.49 15.00 -2.07
CA VAL A 211 15.59 15.79 -2.65
C VAL A 211 16.84 14.94 -2.95
N ARG A 212 16.85 13.66 -2.55
CA ARG A 212 17.86 12.62 -2.80
C ARG A 212 17.21 11.22 -2.74
N ALA A 213 17.96 10.22 -3.21
CA ALA A 213 17.51 8.88 -3.60
C ALA A 213 16.68 8.10 -2.56
N LEU A 214 15.76 7.29 -3.11
CA LEU A 214 14.84 6.39 -2.43
C LEU A 214 15.59 5.36 -1.57
N SER A 215 15.07 5.11 -0.37
CA SER A 215 15.45 3.96 0.46
C SER A 215 15.03 2.65 -0.19
N VAL A 216 15.73 1.57 0.19
CA VAL A 216 15.33 0.20 -0.17
C VAL A 216 14.12 -0.17 0.69
N PRO A 217 13.02 -0.66 0.11
CA PRO A 217 11.82 -1.01 0.86
C PRO A 217 12.08 -2.16 1.83
N GLU A 218 11.57 -2.03 3.04
CA GLU A 218 11.31 -3.20 3.88
C GLU A 218 10.21 -4.01 3.21
N ARG A 219 10.58 -5.18 2.68
CA ARG A 219 9.65 -6.08 2.02
C ARG A 219 8.92 -6.89 3.09
N PHE A 220 7.60 -6.74 3.14
CA PHE A 220 6.73 -7.73 3.78
C PHE A 220 6.36 -8.79 2.76
N GLU A 221 6.22 -10.04 3.21
CA GLU A 221 5.62 -11.10 2.40
C GLU A 221 4.15 -10.72 2.13
N GLN A 222 3.85 -10.40 0.88
CA GLN A 222 2.52 -10.06 0.42
C GLN A 222 2.31 -10.63 -0.97
N LEU A 223 1.06 -10.86 -1.33
CA LEU A 223 0.66 -11.23 -2.68
C LEU A 223 -0.08 -10.07 -3.32
N SER A 224 0.40 -9.55 -4.45
CA SER A 224 -0.22 -8.43 -5.15
C SER A 224 -0.82 -8.90 -6.48
N LEU A 225 -2.15 -8.81 -6.59
CA LEU A 225 -2.88 -9.13 -7.81
C LEU A 225 -3.28 -7.83 -8.51
N THR A 226 -2.94 -7.73 -9.78
CA THR A 226 -3.27 -6.58 -10.62
C THR A 226 -4.28 -6.99 -11.67
N ILE A 227 -5.24 -6.11 -11.95
CA ILE A 227 -6.07 -6.15 -13.16
C ILE A 227 -5.71 -4.99 -14.08
N GLN A 228 -5.61 -5.26 -15.37
CA GLN A 228 -5.32 -4.28 -16.41
C GLN A 228 -6.38 -4.33 -17.52
N ASP A 229 -6.86 -3.17 -17.97
CA ASP A 229 -7.54 -3.03 -19.26
C ASP A 229 -6.49 -3.12 -20.39
N ASN A 230 -6.60 -4.13 -21.25
CA ASN A 230 -5.62 -4.35 -22.32
C ASN A 230 -5.69 -3.29 -23.42
N SER A 231 -6.75 -2.48 -23.45
CA SER A 231 -6.91 -1.34 -24.36
C SER A 231 -6.37 -0.01 -23.80
N ASN A 232 -6.11 0.07 -22.50
CA ASN A 232 -5.57 1.27 -21.86
C ASN A 232 -4.73 0.89 -20.64
N ASN A 233 -3.40 1.06 -20.77
CA ASN A 233 -2.44 0.75 -19.71
C ASN A 233 -2.57 1.64 -18.45
N GLU A 234 -3.23 2.80 -18.55
CA GLU A 234 -3.51 3.66 -17.38
C GLU A 234 -4.69 3.17 -16.53
N PHE A 235 -5.50 2.25 -17.07
CA PHE A 235 -6.68 1.70 -16.40
C PHE A 235 -6.37 0.35 -15.78
N SER A 236 -5.77 0.42 -14.59
CA SER A 236 -5.45 -0.73 -13.77
C SER A 236 -5.82 -0.53 -12.31
N ASP A 237 -5.83 -1.63 -11.58
CA ASP A 237 -6.11 -1.65 -10.16
C ASP A 237 -5.41 -2.83 -9.50
N VAL A 238 -5.11 -2.71 -8.21
CA VAL A 238 -4.36 -3.72 -7.46
C VAL A 238 -5.08 -4.05 -6.15
N THR A 239 -5.01 -5.32 -5.77
CA THR A 239 -5.35 -5.78 -4.42
C THR A 239 -4.21 -6.60 -3.85
N ARG A 240 -4.01 -6.53 -2.53
CA ARG A 240 -2.95 -7.25 -1.85
C ARG A 240 -3.51 -8.16 -0.77
N ILE A 241 -2.91 -9.33 -0.62
CA ILE A 241 -3.23 -10.30 0.42
C ILE A 241 -1.98 -10.54 1.25
N ARG A 242 -2.12 -10.54 2.58
CA ARG A 242 -1.05 -10.82 3.53
C ARG A 242 -1.53 -11.93 4.45
N LEU A 243 -0.70 -12.95 4.66
CA LEU A 243 -0.99 -14.01 5.63
C LEU A 243 -0.09 -13.80 6.85
N GLN A 244 -0.69 -13.62 8.03
CA GLN A 244 0.07 -13.30 9.25
C GLN A 244 -0.52 -14.01 10.48
N GLU A 245 0.35 -14.32 11.44
CA GLU A 245 -0.06 -14.93 12.71
C GLU A 245 -0.89 -13.95 13.55
N GLY A 246 -1.89 -14.47 14.25
CA GLY A 246 -2.76 -13.67 15.12
C GLY A 246 -3.74 -12.74 14.39
N ARG A 247 -3.83 -12.82 13.05
CA ARG A 247 -4.87 -12.10 12.28
C ARG A 247 -6.21 -12.79 12.34
N THR A 248 -7.25 -12.03 12.05
CA THR A 248 -8.63 -12.48 11.99
C THR A 248 -9.21 -12.27 10.59
N THR A 249 -10.44 -12.74 10.36
CA THR A 249 -11.19 -12.43 9.13
C THR A 249 -11.97 -11.12 9.21
N GLU A 250 -11.93 -10.46 10.37
CA GLU A 250 -12.53 -9.16 10.64
C GLU A 250 -11.64 -8.03 10.13
N PHE A 251 -12.23 -6.85 9.89
CA PHE A 251 -11.44 -5.67 9.55
C PHE A 251 -10.66 -5.16 10.77
N GLU A 252 -9.33 -5.15 10.65
CA GLU A 252 -8.39 -4.70 11.67
C GLU A 252 -7.72 -3.38 11.27
N LEU A 253 -7.98 -2.35 12.07
CA LEU A 253 -7.46 -1.00 11.83
C LEU A 253 -5.92 -0.99 11.88
N GLY A 254 -5.31 -0.45 10.82
CA GLY A 254 -3.86 -0.39 10.66
C GLY A 254 -3.20 -1.66 10.12
N LYS A 255 -3.99 -2.71 9.87
CA LYS A 255 -3.54 -3.99 9.30
C LYS A 255 -4.18 -4.22 7.94
N ASP A 256 -5.44 -3.85 7.82
CA ASP A 256 -6.22 -3.92 6.59
C ASP A 256 -6.37 -2.56 5.94
N ALA A 257 -6.58 -2.58 4.63
CA ALA A 257 -6.99 -1.42 3.86
C ALA A 257 -8.33 -1.67 3.17
N VAL A 258 -9.32 -0.82 3.46
CA VAL A 258 -10.63 -0.88 2.79
C VAL A 258 -10.49 -0.53 1.31
N LYS A 259 -11.26 -1.19 0.45
CA LYS A 259 -11.34 -0.81 -0.95
C LYS A 259 -12.12 0.49 -1.09
N MET A 260 -11.45 1.55 -1.52
CA MET A 260 -12.11 2.73 -2.07
C MET A 260 -12.29 2.53 -3.58
N ILE A 261 -13.54 2.55 -4.04
CA ILE A 261 -13.87 2.33 -5.45
C ILE A 261 -13.57 3.60 -6.24
N SER A 262 -13.00 3.43 -7.44
CA SER A 262 -12.79 4.53 -8.38
C SER A 262 -14.07 5.30 -8.70
N SER A 263 -13.96 6.62 -8.87
CA SER A 263 -15.03 7.46 -9.42
C SER A 263 -15.16 7.33 -10.93
N ASN A 264 -14.12 6.87 -11.63
CA ASN A 264 -14.14 6.61 -13.07
C ASN A 264 -14.59 5.17 -13.33
N ALA A 265 -15.84 5.02 -13.75
CA ALA A 265 -16.46 3.72 -13.99
C ALA A 265 -15.79 2.87 -15.10
N LEU A 266 -14.91 3.46 -15.92
CA LEU A 266 -14.16 2.72 -16.94
C LEU A 266 -12.95 1.97 -16.39
N VAL A 267 -12.44 2.39 -15.23
CA VAL A 267 -11.27 1.77 -14.59
C VAL A 267 -11.70 0.41 -14.02
N PRO A 268 -11.06 -0.71 -14.42
CA PRO A 268 -11.37 -2.00 -13.80
C PRO A 268 -11.04 -1.96 -12.31
N GLN A 269 -11.70 -2.80 -11.51
CA GLN A 269 -11.46 -2.88 -10.07
C GLN A 269 -11.21 -4.33 -9.68
N ILE A 270 -10.24 -4.55 -8.81
CA ILE A 270 -9.95 -5.84 -8.18
C ILE A 270 -9.81 -5.63 -6.68
N TYR A 271 -10.47 -6.48 -5.90
CA TYR A 271 -10.39 -6.45 -4.45
C TYR A 271 -10.79 -7.79 -3.86
N THR A 272 -10.33 -8.06 -2.65
CA THR A 272 -10.81 -9.22 -1.90
C THR A 272 -12.00 -8.84 -1.03
N GLN A 273 -12.79 -9.84 -0.66
CA GLN A 273 -13.92 -9.68 0.23
C GLN A 273 -13.81 -10.67 1.39
N SER A 274 -14.08 -10.20 2.60
CA SER A 274 -14.31 -11.08 3.76
C SER A 274 -15.64 -10.72 4.40
N ARG A 275 -16.27 -11.71 5.03
CA ARG A 275 -17.46 -11.49 5.85
C ARG A 275 -17.05 -11.47 7.30
N ASN A 276 -17.59 -10.50 8.03
CA ASN A 276 -17.48 -10.50 9.47
C ASN A 276 -18.46 -11.50 10.12
N ALA A 277 -18.31 -11.70 11.42
CA ALA A 277 -19.19 -12.50 12.28
C ALA A 277 -20.65 -12.04 12.25
N ALA A 278 -20.93 -10.80 11.83
CA ALA A 278 -22.27 -10.25 11.65
C ALA A 278 -22.80 -10.40 10.20
N ASN A 279 -22.13 -11.17 9.34
CA ASN A 279 -22.42 -11.37 7.91
C ASN A 279 -22.35 -10.12 7.02
N SER A 280 -21.86 -8.99 7.52
CA SER A 280 -21.49 -7.83 6.71
C SER A 280 -20.20 -8.12 5.96
N SER A 281 -20.13 -7.72 4.70
CA SER A 281 -18.98 -7.99 3.85
C SER A 281 -18.20 -6.73 3.55
N TYR A 282 -16.92 -6.73 3.91
CA TYR A 282 -16.01 -5.61 3.62
C TYR A 282 -15.21 -5.91 2.35
N SER A 283 -14.97 -4.88 1.55
CA SER A 283 -14.12 -4.94 0.38
C SER A 283 -12.73 -4.42 0.74
N TYR A 284 -11.67 -5.09 0.33
CA TYR A 284 -10.30 -4.82 0.78
C TYR A 284 -9.36 -4.54 -0.39
N ALA A 285 -8.67 -3.40 -0.33
CA ALA A 285 -7.50 -3.12 -1.16
C ALA A 285 -6.26 -3.88 -0.63
N VAL A 286 -6.14 -4.02 0.69
CA VAL A 286 -5.15 -4.89 1.36
C VAL A 286 -5.86 -5.68 2.43
N ASN A 287 -5.73 -7.01 2.39
CA ASN A 287 -6.41 -7.92 3.31
C ASN A 287 -5.38 -8.78 4.06
N SER A 288 -5.23 -8.52 5.35
CA SER A 288 -4.33 -9.24 6.26
C SER A 288 -5.09 -10.36 6.96
N LEU A 289 -4.94 -11.57 6.44
CA LEU A 289 -5.68 -12.76 6.83
C LEU A 289 -4.84 -13.71 7.71
N PRO A 290 -5.49 -14.64 8.46
CA PRO A 290 -4.78 -15.67 9.21
C PRO A 290 -3.87 -16.53 8.33
N ILE A 291 -2.74 -17.01 8.87
CA ILE A 291 -1.84 -17.95 8.15
C ILE A 291 -2.52 -19.23 7.65
N THR A 292 -3.63 -19.62 8.28
CA THR A 292 -4.41 -20.81 7.92
C THR A 292 -5.36 -20.58 6.75
N THR A 293 -5.43 -19.35 6.21
CA THR A 293 -6.31 -19.02 5.09
C THR A 293 -5.80 -19.63 3.79
N THR A 294 -6.62 -20.52 3.21
CA THR A 294 -6.34 -21.22 1.94
C THR A 294 -7.24 -20.77 0.80
N LEU A 295 -8.29 -20.00 1.08
CA LEU A 295 -9.28 -19.57 0.10
C LEU A 295 -9.72 -18.14 0.42
N VAL A 296 -9.66 -17.26 -0.57
CA VAL A 296 -10.01 -15.85 -0.46
C VAL A 296 -11.05 -15.51 -1.51
N ASP A 297 -12.13 -14.82 -1.13
CA ASP A 297 -13.10 -14.32 -2.09
C ASP A 297 -12.51 -13.12 -2.84
N LEU A 298 -12.55 -13.18 -4.16
CA LEU A 298 -12.00 -12.17 -5.05
C LEU A 298 -13.12 -11.57 -5.89
N VAL A 299 -13.22 -10.25 -5.94
CA VAL A 299 -14.18 -9.54 -6.77
C VAL A 299 -13.44 -8.80 -7.86
N VAL A 300 -13.93 -8.93 -9.09
CA VAL A 300 -13.39 -8.30 -10.28
C VAL A 300 -14.50 -7.55 -11.00
N THR A 301 -14.34 -6.25 -11.19
CA THR A 301 -15.26 -5.41 -11.96
C THR A 301 -14.55 -4.89 -13.20
N THR A 302 -15.25 -4.97 -14.33
CA THR A 302 -14.82 -4.41 -15.62
C THR A 302 -15.65 -3.19 -15.95
N GLY A 303 -15.00 -2.13 -16.43
CA GLY A 303 -15.66 -0.86 -16.69
C GLY A 303 -16.36 -0.76 -18.05
N LYS A 304 -16.03 -1.63 -19.00
CA LYS A 304 -16.61 -1.67 -20.36
C LYS A 304 -16.48 -3.08 -20.97
N ALA A 305 -17.02 -3.25 -22.18
CA ALA A 305 -16.69 -4.40 -23.00
C ALA A 305 -15.21 -4.33 -23.44
N GLY A 306 -14.49 -5.44 -23.39
CA GLY A 306 -13.07 -5.45 -23.73
C GLY A 306 -12.33 -6.67 -23.22
N SER A 307 -11.01 -6.65 -23.38
CA SER A 307 -10.10 -7.67 -22.85
C SER A 307 -9.35 -7.14 -21.64
N TYR A 308 -9.22 -7.98 -20.63
CA TYR A 308 -8.58 -7.66 -19.37
C TYR A 308 -7.63 -8.78 -18.97
N THR A 309 -6.55 -8.41 -18.28
CA THR A 309 -5.55 -9.36 -17.80
C THR A 309 -5.36 -9.23 -16.30
N ILE A 310 -5.31 -10.37 -15.61
CA ILE A 310 -4.93 -10.49 -14.20
C ILE A 310 -3.54 -11.12 -14.11
N SER A 311 -2.69 -10.52 -13.30
CA SER A 311 -1.31 -10.96 -13.09
C SER A 311 -0.86 -10.75 -11.64
N LEU A 312 0.23 -11.40 -11.27
CA LEU A 312 0.95 -11.12 -10.03
C LEU A 312 2.06 -10.10 -10.30
N GLU A 313 2.14 -9.05 -9.49
CA GLU A 313 3.21 -8.03 -9.63
C GLU A 313 4.52 -8.44 -8.96
N ASN A 314 4.45 -9.29 -7.94
CA ASN A 314 5.55 -9.57 -7.06
C ASN A 314 5.77 -11.08 -6.89
N ILE A 315 5.79 -11.78 -8.03
CA ILE A 315 5.95 -13.25 -8.09
C ILE A 315 7.22 -13.72 -7.37
N ASP A 316 8.32 -12.96 -7.49
CA ASP A 316 9.60 -13.26 -6.84
C ASP A 316 9.58 -13.05 -5.32
N ASP A 317 8.61 -12.27 -4.81
CA ASP A 317 8.46 -11.94 -3.39
C ASP A 317 7.42 -12.83 -2.68
N ALA A 318 6.93 -13.89 -3.34
CA ALA A 318 5.91 -14.80 -2.83
C ALA A 318 6.43 -16.24 -2.60
N PRO A 319 7.63 -16.46 -2.01
CA PRO A 319 8.31 -17.76 -1.99
C PRO A 319 7.59 -18.83 -1.16
N ILE A 320 6.65 -18.43 -0.30
CA ILE A 320 5.88 -19.34 0.55
C ILE A 320 4.75 -20.04 -0.19
N TYR A 321 4.38 -19.60 -1.40
CA TYR A 321 3.31 -20.22 -2.18
C TYR A 321 3.87 -21.19 -3.22
N SER A 322 3.32 -22.39 -3.26
CA SER A 322 3.60 -23.37 -4.31
C SER A 322 2.69 -23.22 -5.53
N SER A 323 1.46 -22.73 -5.30
CA SER A 323 0.51 -22.38 -6.35
C SER A 323 -0.40 -21.24 -5.87
N ILE A 324 -0.80 -20.38 -6.80
CA ILE A 324 -1.76 -19.31 -6.56
C ILE A 324 -2.87 -19.45 -7.60
N ILE A 325 -3.93 -20.14 -7.21
CA ILE A 325 -4.92 -20.64 -8.15
C ILE A 325 -6.12 -19.69 -8.20
N LEU A 326 -6.32 -19.06 -9.35
CA LEU A 326 -7.54 -18.33 -9.67
C LEU A 326 -8.64 -19.32 -10.06
N VAL A 327 -9.72 -19.35 -9.29
CA VAL A 327 -10.87 -20.26 -9.48
C VAL A 327 -12.05 -19.49 -10.08
N ILE A 328 -12.45 -19.89 -11.29
CA ILE A 328 -13.56 -19.31 -12.06
C ILE A 328 -14.56 -20.41 -12.40
N GLY A 329 -15.65 -20.48 -11.63
CA GLY A 329 -16.60 -21.57 -11.72
C GLY A 329 -15.93 -22.90 -11.37
N THR A 330 -15.80 -23.80 -12.34
CA THR A 330 -15.09 -25.09 -12.19
C THR A 330 -13.68 -25.09 -12.78
N LYS A 331 -13.23 -23.96 -13.33
CA LYS A 331 -11.90 -23.84 -13.95
C LYS A 331 -10.91 -23.22 -12.97
N GLU A 332 -9.68 -23.72 -13.02
CA GLU A 332 -8.57 -23.28 -12.19
C GLU A 332 -7.41 -22.82 -13.10
N TYR A 333 -6.78 -21.70 -12.73
CA TYR A 333 -5.63 -21.14 -13.45
C TYR A 333 -4.55 -20.76 -12.43
N ASP A 334 -3.35 -21.31 -12.54
CA ASP A 334 -2.25 -20.94 -11.64
C ASP A 334 -1.58 -19.65 -12.12
N LEU A 335 -1.64 -18.61 -11.29
CA LEU A 335 -1.06 -17.30 -11.57
C LEU A 335 0.46 -17.28 -11.36
N LEU A 336 1.06 -18.32 -10.76
CA LEU A 336 2.51 -18.48 -10.74
C LEU A 336 3.06 -18.97 -12.09
N GLU A 337 2.25 -19.65 -12.90
CA GLU A 337 2.65 -20.15 -14.22
C GLU A 337 2.46 -19.10 -15.33
N GLY A 338 1.73 -18.02 -15.05
CA GLY A 338 1.52 -16.92 -15.99
C GLY A 338 0.35 -16.02 -15.64
N THR A 339 -0.08 -15.22 -16.60
CA THR A 339 -1.20 -14.29 -16.44
C THR A 339 -2.52 -14.90 -16.92
N TYR A 340 -3.63 -14.51 -16.31
CA TYR A 340 -4.96 -14.88 -16.80
C TYR A 340 -5.59 -13.75 -17.64
N THR A 341 -5.89 -13.99 -18.90
CA THR A 341 -6.57 -13.02 -19.78
C THR A 341 -7.99 -13.47 -20.10
N PHE A 342 -8.94 -12.56 -20.01
CA PHE A 342 -10.34 -12.80 -20.32
C PHE A 342 -10.95 -11.63 -21.12
N SER A 343 -12.20 -11.80 -21.56
CA SER A 343 -12.93 -10.74 -22.25
C SER A 343 -14.38 -10.68 -21.77
N THR A 344 -14.95 -9.48 -21.80
CA THR A 344 -16.32 -9.19 -21.40
C THR A 344 -17.06 -8.48 -22.54
N THR A 345 -18.36 -8.71 -22.65
CA THR A 345 -19.22 -8.06 -23.67
C THR A 345 -19.87 -6.77 -23.15
N LYS A 346 -19.72 -6.46 -21.86
CA LYS A 346 -20.22 -5.27 -21.19
C LYS A 346 -19.47 -5.08 -19.87
N ALA A 347 -19.63 -3.89 -19.28
CA ALA A 347 -19.26 -3.66 -17.88
C ALA A 347 -19.99 -4.67 -16.97
N GLN A 348 -19.24 -5.35 -16.12
CA GLN A 348 -19.80 -6.36 -15.21
C GLN A 348 -18.90 -6.61 -14.01
N THR A 349 -19.51 -7.08 -12.92
CA THR A 349 -18.83 -7.55 -11.70
C THR A 349 -18.90 -9.07 -11.64
N MET A 350 -17.77 -9.70 -11.34
CA MET A 350 -17.60 -11.14 -11.23
C MET A 350 -17.07 -11.47 -9.83
N ASN A 351 -17.60 -12.54 -9.25
CA ASN A 351 -17.16 -13.06 -7.96
C ASN A 351 -16.42 -14.37 -8.21
N TRP A 352 -15.13 -14.36 -7.95
CA TRP A 352 -14.20 -15.47 -8.11
C TRP A 352 -13.58 -15.84 -6.77
N LYS A 353 -12.72 -16.85 -6.78
CA LYS A 353 -11.96 -17.24 -5.59
C LYS A 353 -10.50 -17.35 -5.92
N LEU A 354 -9.66 -17.02 -4.95
CA LEU A 354 -8.24 -17.28 -5.00
C LEU A 354 -7.93 -18.37 -4.00
N LYS A 355 -7.43 -19.50 -4.48
CA LYS A 355 -6.94 -20.59 -3.64
C LYS A 355 -5.44 -20.41 -3.45
N LEU A 356 -5.07 -20.17 -2.20
CA LEU A 356 -3.69 -19.99 -1.76
C LEU A 356 -3.15 -21.36 -1.36
N VAL A 357 -2.23 -21.90 -2.16
CA VAL A 357 -1.53 -23.13 -1.82
C VAL A 357 -0.17 -22.73 -1.30
N GLN A 358 -0.08 -22.58 0.02
CA GLN A 358 1.23 -22.47 0.66
C GLN A 358 2.03 -23.71 0.27
N GLY A 359 3.25 -23.51 -0.20
CA GLY A 359 4.21 -24.60 -0.21
C GLY A 359 4.24 -25.17 1.19
N VAL A 360 4.21 -26.50 1.30
CA VAL A 360 4.62 -27.11 2.56
C VAL A 360 5.96 -26.44 2.87
N PRO A 361 6.15 -25.79 4.04
CA PRO A 361 7.50 -25.48 4.45
C PRO A 361 8.22 -26.77 4.22
N THR A 362 9.27 -26.78 3.40
CA THR A 362 10.05 -28.00 3.26
C THR A 362 10.53 -28.29 4.68
N GLN A 363 9.76 -29.11 5.40
CA GLN A 363 10.31 -30.16 6.20
C GLN A 363 11.46 -30.66 5.37
N ILE A 364 12.61 -30.74 6.01
CA ILE A 364 13.80 -31.35 5.48
C ILE A 364 13.37 -32.74 4.99
N VAL A 365 13.01 -32.83 3.72
CA VAL A 365 13.00 -34.06 2.97
C VAL A 365 14.28 -33.94 2.18
N GLN A 366 15.32 -34.46 2.80
CA GLN A 366 16.43 -34.99 2.04
C GLN A 366 15.86 -35.91 0.98
N ASN A 367 16.34 -35.80 -0.25
CA ASN A 367 16.71 -36.95 -1.05
C ASN A 367 17.35 -36.47 -2.35
N GLU A 368 18.67 -36.32 -2.32
CA GLU A 368 19.47 -36.70 -3.49
C GLU A 368 20.33 -37.89 -3.08
N THR A 369 19.84 -39.08 -3.41
CA THR A 369 20.57 -40.34 -3.65
C THR A 369 21.98 -40.47 -3.05
N THR A 370 22.07 -40.40 -1.73
CA THR A 370 23.22 -40.84 -0.93
C THR A 370 22.64 -41.52 0.32
N ALA A 371 23.33 -42.51 0.89
CA ALA A 371 22.85 -43.20 2.10
C ALA A 371 22.83 -42.29 3.34
N LEU A 372 23.33 -41.05 3.21
CA LEU A 372 23.45 -40.04 4.24
C LEU A 372 22.12 -39.34 4.55
N SER A 373 21.72 -39.38 5.82
CA SER A 373 20.58 -38.66 6.37
C SER A 373 21.02 -37.61 7.41
N ILE A 374 20.34 -36.47 7.52
CA ILE A 374 20.67 -35.35 8.41
C ILE A 374 19.36 -34.85 9.04
N ASP A 375 19.24 -35.05 10.35
CA ASP A 375 18.04 -34.73 11.13
C ASP A 375 18.34 -33.64 12.16
N LYS A 376 17.36 -32.75 12.43
CA LYS A 376 17.42 -31.83 13.58
C LYS A 376 16.69 -32.46 14.76
N VAL A 377 17.38 -32.59 15.89
CA VAL A 377 16.80 -33.04 17.16
C VAL A 377 17.05 -31.96 18.22
N ALA A 378 16.02 -31.21 18.58
CA ALA A 378 16.14 -30.00 19.41
C ALA A 378 17.17 -29.01 18.82
N ASN A 379 18.19 -28.61 19.59
CA ASN A 379 19.28 -27.69 19.16
C ASN A 379 20.51 -28.43 18.62
N GLN A 380 20.38 -29.71 18.24
CA GLN A 380 21.48 -30.52 17.72
C GLN A 380 21.15 -31.05 16.33
N ILE A 381 22.19 -31.28 15.53
CA ILE A 381 22.10 -31.93 14.23
C ILE A 381 22.64 -33.36 14.34
N VAL A 382 21.89 -34.33 13.86
CA VAL A 382 22.28 -35.75 13.83
C VAL A 382 22.53 -36.16 12.39
N VAL A 383 23.74 -36.64 12.10
CA VAL A 383 24.10 -37.16 10.77
C VAL A 383 24.07 -38.70 10.80
N SER A 384 23.15 -39.29 10.05
CA SER A 384 22.93 -40.73 9.90
C SER A 384 23.45 -41.24 8.55
N GLY A 385 23.76 -42.53 8.44
CA GLY A 385 24.18 -43.15 7.17
C GLY A 385 25.63 -42.87 6.76
N VAL A 386 26.47 -42.45 7.71
CA VAL A 386 27.90 -42.19 7.47
C VAL A 386 28.66 -43.51 7.37
N GLU A 387 29.30 -43.76 6.23
CA GLU A 387 30.30 -44.83 6.05
C GLU A 387 31.71 -44.25 6.30
N GLY A 388 32.26 -44.49 7.49
CA GLY A 388 33.58 -43.97 7.90
C GLY A 388 33.52 -42.66 8.69
N ALA A 389 34.62 -41.90 8.70
CA ALA A 389 34.69 -40.59 9.34
C ALA A 389 34.19 -39.50 8.37
N ALA A 390 33.25 -38.67 8.81
CA ALA A 390 32.78 -37.53 8.02
C ALA A 390 33.39 -36.21 8.48
N THR A 391 33.49 -35.27 7.55
CA THR A 391 33.70 -33.85 7.86
C THR A 391 32.41 -33.09 7.59
N VAL A 392 31.95 -32.33 8.58
CA VAL A 392 30.77 -31.46 8.49
C VAL A 392 31.22 -30.02 8.51
N GLN A 393 30.95 -29.29 7.44
CA GLN A 393 31.22 -27.87 7.31
C GLN A 393 29.93 -27.06 7.35
N VAL A 394 29.91 -26.02 8.16
CA VAL A 394 28.77 -25.11 8.34
C VAL A 394 29.09 -23.80 7.64
N TYR A 395 28.24 -23.43 6.70
CA TYR A 395 28.32 -22.18 5.96
C TYR A 395 27.14 -21.29 6.32
N THR A 396 27.39 -20.00 6.49
CA THR A 396 26.33 -18.99 6.56
C THR A 396 25.74 -18.75 5.16
N VAL A 397 24.58 -18.10 5.10
CA VAL A 397 23.86 -17.83 3.83
C VAL A 397 24.63 -16.95 2.84
N ASP A 398 25.61 -16.19 3.33
CA ASP A 398 26.56 -15.40 2.52
C ASP A 398 27.77 -16.22 2.04
N GLY A 399 27.82 -17.52 2.31
CA GLY A 399 28.83 -18.45 1.81
C GLY A 399 30.09 -18.56 2.67
N LYS A 400 30.14 -17.92 3.85
CA LYS A 400 31.29 -18.02 4.77
C LYS A 400 31.23 -19.31 5.58
N CYS A 401 32.32 -20.10 5.57
CA CYS A 401 32.44 -21.24 6.48
C CYS A 401 32.66 -20.72 7.91
N VAL A 402 31.74 -21.05 8.82
CA VAL A 402 31.76 -20.61 10.22
C VAL A 402 32.14 -21.70 11.20
N GLN A 403 32.04 -22.98 10.80
CA GLN A 403 32.42 -24.11 11.65
C GLN A 403 32.81 -25.30 10.77
N THR A 404 33.81 -26.06 11.20
CA THR A 404 34.17 -27.36 10.61
C THR A 404 34.31 -28.38 11.74
N ILE A 405 33.63 -29.51 11.61
CA ILE A 405 33.62 -30.60 12.57
C ILE A 405 34.17 -31.84 11.86
N GLU A 406 35.32 -32.31 12.30
CA GLU A 406 36.00 -33.48 11.73
C GLU A 406 35.65 -34.75 12.51
N ASN A 407 35.88 -35.90 11.87
CA ASN A 407 35.71 -37.23 12.45
C ASN A 407 34.30 -37.54 12.97
N VAL A 408 33.26 -36.94 12.35
CA VAL A 408 31.86 -37.17 12.70
C VAL A 408 31.50 -38.63 12.41
N GLN A 409 31.02 -39.32 13.44
CA GLN A 409 30.58 -40.71 13.36
C GLN A 409 29.09 -40.80 13.04
N ASN A 410 28.67 -41.97 12.54
CA ASN A 410 27.27 -42.25 12.26
C ASN A 410 26.39 -42.06 13.52
N LYS A 411 25.29 -41.29 13.38
CA LYS A 411 24.34 -40.90 14.43
C LYS A 411 24.93 -40.05 15.56
N GLN A 412 26.09 -39.43 15.35
CA GLN A 412 26.63 -38.46 16.30
C GLN A 412 25.79 -37.18 16.27
N ALA A 413 25.44 -36.69 17.46
CA ALA A 413 24.81 -35.39 17.61
C ALA A 413 25.86 -34.28 17.62
N LEU A 414 25.61 -33.23 16.86
CA LEU A 414 26.52 -32.11 16.61
C LEU A 414 25.87 -30.82 17.10
N PHE A 415 26.68 -29.98 17.76
CA PHE A 415 26.30 -28.63 18.12
C PHE A 415 26.80 -27.66 17.07
N ILE A 416 25.90 -26.81 16.59
CA ILE A 416 26.20 -25.79 15.59
C ILE A 416 26.23 -24.44 16.30
N ASP A 417 27.37 -23.77 16.25
CA ASP A 417 27.60 -22.54 17.04
C ASP A 417 26.92 -21.31 16.41
N HIS A 418 26.44 -21.42 15.17
CA HIS A 418 25.78 -20.35 14.44
C HIS A 418 24.25 -20.45 14.55
N VAL A 419 23.64 -19.45 15.20
CA VAL A 419 22.18 -19.26 15.27
C VAL A 419 21.67 -18.62 13.99
N GLY A 420 20.60 -19.16 13.42
CA GLY A 420 20.01 -18.76 12.15
C GLY A 420 20.13 -19.83 11.07
N VAL A 421 19.97 -19.42 9.81
CA VAL A 421 20.00 -20.32 8.67
C VAL A 421 21.45 -20.61 8.27
N SER A 422 21.78 -21.90 8.17
CA SER A 422 23.11 -22.39 7.78
C SER A 422 22.99 -23.45 6.67
N LEU A 423 23.95 -23.51 5.77
CA LEU A 423 24.14 -24.60 4.83
C LEU A 423 25.21 -25.56 5.39
N LEU A 424 24.84 -26.81 5.63
CA LEU A 424 25.76 -27.87 6.03
C LEU A 424 26.21 -28.65 4.80
N THR A 425 27.52 -28.88 4.71
CA THR A 425 28.11 -29.83 3.77
C THR A 425 28.73 -30.97 4.57
N VAL A 426 28.20 -32.18 4.40
CA VAL A 426 28.74 -33.40 4.98
C VAL A 426 29.53 -34.12 3.89
N THR A 427 30.80 -34.40 4.14
CA THR A 427 31.67 -35.10 3.18
C THR A 427 32.31 -36.30 3.87
N THR A 428 32.20 -37.48 3.26
CA THR A 428 32.97 -38.68 3.57
C THR A 428 33.91 -38.98 2.41
N ASP A 429 34.71 -40.04 2.53
CA ASP A 429 35.59 -40.49 1.44
C ASP A 429 34.82 -40.92 0.17
N THR A 430 33.54 -41.28 0.31
CA THR A 430 32.72 -41.88 -0.75
C THR A 430 31.46 -41.10 -1.09
N GLN A 431 31.04 -40.14 -0.25
CA GLN A 431 29.75 -39.46 -0.37
C GLN A 431 29.86 -37.98 0.03
N GLN A 432 29.03 -37.14 -0.58
CA GLN A 432 28.83 -35.76 -0.16
C GLN A 432 27.34 -35.44 -0.15
N ALA A 433 26.89 -34.80 0.93
CA ALA A 433 25.52 -34.31 1.08
C ALA A 433 25.52 -32.84 1.49
N LYS A 434 24.56 -32.08 1.00
CA LYS A 434 24.35 -30.68 1.36
C LYS A 434 22.93 -30.49 1.87
N VAL A 435 22.78 -29.79 2.99
CA VAL A 435 21.46 -29.54 3.59
C VAL A 435 21.40 -28.14 4.18
N LYS A 436 20.25 -27.49 4.04
CA LYS A 436 19.97 -26.21 4.70
C LYS A 436 19.30 -26.50 6.05
N VAL A 437 19.80 -25.92 7.13
CA VAL A 437 19.24 -26.06 8.48
C VAL A 437 18.98 -24.71 9.11
N LEU A 438 17.98 -24.66 9.99
CA LEU A 438 17.70 -23.51 10.86
C LEU A 438 18.05 -23.90 12.30
N ILE A 439 19.00 -23.19 12.90
CA ILE A 439 19.40 -23.33 14.31
C ILE A 439 18.80 -22.17 15.10
N GLU A 440 18.12 -22.48 16.21
CA GLU A 440 17.40 -21.50 17.06
C GLU A 440 18.13 -21.23 18.37
#